data_AF-A0A1H9SK80-F1
#
_entry.id   AF-A0A1H9SK80-F1
#
_cell.length_a   1.000
_cell.length_b   1.000
_cell.length_c   1.000
_cell.angle_alpha   90.00
_cell.angle_beta   90.00
_cell.angle_gamma   90.00
#
_symmetry.space_group_name_H-M   'P 1'
#
loop_
_entity.id
_entity.type
_entity.pdbx_description
1 polymer ?
#
loop_
_entity_poly.entity_id
_entity_poly.type
_entity_poly.pdbx_seq_one_letter_code
_entity_poly.pdbx_strand_id
1 'polypeptide(L)' 'MASWMVHLRIADELLTRIKGLNEETFILGNIAPDSGVPNKDWSSFTPPGNVTHYRDNDKDKTHINIDKYVSVRGY' A
#
# COMPACT_ATOMS: atom_id res chain seq x y z
N MET A 1 12.81 -1.42 1.21
CA MET A 1 11.69 -1.45 2.16
C MET A 1 11.93 -0.31 3.13
N ALA A 2 11.02 0.65 3.21
CA ALA A 2 11.10 1.62 4.29
C ALA A 2 10.80 0.88 5.61
N SER A 3 11.34 1.33 6.74
CA SER A 3 10.94 0.72 8.00
C SER A 3 9.48 1.05 8.29
N TRP A 4 8.79 0.20 9.03
CA TRP A 4 7.39 0.44 9.45
C TRP A 4 7.21 1.82 10.09
N MET A 5 8.20 2.27 10.86
CA MET A 5 8.20 3.59 11.49
C MET A 5 8.18 4.75 10.48
N VAL A 6 8.81 4.59 9.31
CA VAL A 6 8.78 5.63 8.26
C VAL A 6 7.37 5.76 7.68
N HIS A 7 6.70 4.65 7.39
CA HIS A 7 5.32 4.66 6.89
C HIS A 7 4.37 5.36 7.85
N LEU A 8 4.47 5.04 9.15
CA LEU A 8 3.63 5.66 10.18
C LEU A 8 3.87 7.17 10.30
N ARG A 9 5.12 7.63 10.27
CA ARG A 9 5.44 9.08 10.34
C ARG A 9 4.92 9.85 9.13
N ILE A 10 5.00 9.27 7.94
CA ILE A 10 4.47 9.90 6.74
C ILE A 10 2.94 9.94 6.80
N ALA A 11 2.28 8.86 7.22
CA ALA A 11 0.83 8.81 7.37
C ALA A 11 0.33 9.86 8.38
N ASP A 12 1.00 9.97 9.54
CA ASP A 12 0.69 10.97 10.58
C ASP A 12 0.78 12.40 10.03
N GLU A 13 1.89 12.75 9.38
CA GLU A 13 2.08 14.07 8.78
C GLU A 13 1.00 14.38 7.72
N LEU A 14 0.64 13.40 6.88
CA LEU A 14 -0.38 13.59 5.84
C LEU A 14 -1.79 13.74 6.41
N LEU A 15 -2.13 13.07 7.50
CA LEU A 15 -3.42 13.21 8.18
C LEU A 15 -3.64 14.63 8.72
N THR A 16 -2.58 15.32 9.13
CA THR A 16 -2.69 16.73 9.53
C THR A 16 -3.00 17.68 8.36
N ARG A 17 -2.66 17.28 7.13
CA ARG A 17 -2.73 18.11 5.92
C ARG A 17 -3.97 17.83 5.07
N ILE A 18 -4.43 16.58 5.05
CA ILE A 18 -5.53 16.13 4.18
C ILE A 18 -6.76 15.86 5.04
N LYS A 19 -7.76 16.74 4.90
CA LYS A 19 -9.02 16.63 5.65
C LYS A 19 -9.96 15.59 5.04
N GLY A 20 -10.77 14.96 5.89
CA GLY A 20 -11.83 14.03 5.46
C GLY A 20 -11.35 12.60 5.19
N LEU A 21 -10.09 12.27 5.50
CA LEU A 21 -9.61 10.89 5.48
C LEU A 21 -10.14 10.11 6.69
N ASN A 22 -10.48 8.85 6.47
CA ASN A 22 -10.64 7.91 7.57
C ASN A 22 -9.23 7.50 8.05
N GLU A 23 -8.90 7.91 9.28
CA GLU A 23 -7.57 7.72 9.87
C GLU A 23 -7.13 6.26 9.88
N GLU A 24 -7.95 5.36 10.39
CA GLU A 24 -7.63 3.93 10.51
C GLU A 24 -7.35 3.30 9.14
N THR A 25 -8.22 3.54 8.15
CA THR A 25 -8.09 2.99 6.80
C THR A 25 -6.86 3.57 6.10
N PHE A 26 -6.57 4.86 6.32
CA PHE A 26 -5.41 5.51 5.73
C PHE A 26 -4.09 4.99 6.32
N ILE A 27 -4.00 4.85 7.64
CA ILE A 27 -2.83 4.27 8.32
C ILE A 27 -2.64 2.82 7.88
N LEU A 28 -3.71 2.01 7.87
CA LEU A 28 -3.66 0.62 7.43
C LEU A 28 -3.16 0.51 5.98
N GLY A 29 -3.68 1.35 5.08
CA GLY A 29 -3.26 1.41 3.68
C GLY A 29 -1.78 1.78 3.50
N ASN A 30 -1.19 2.56 4.41
CA ASN A 30 0.24 2.91 4.35
C ASN A 30 1.16 1.75 4.77
N ILE A 31 0.73 0.87 5.69
CA ILE A 31 1.57 -0.24 6.18
C ILE A 31 1.28 -1.59 5.50
N ALA A 32 0.09 -1.76 4.93
CA ALA A 32 -0.35 -3.01 4.33
C ALA A 32 0.60 -3.57 3.24
N PRO A 33 1.22 -2.76 2.36
CA PRO A 33 2.12 -3.28 1.33
C PRO A 33 3.28 -4.12 1.85
N ASP A 34 3.77 -3.81 3.05
CA ASP A 34 4.91 -4.45 3.71
C ASP A 34 4.48 -5.50 4.76
N SER A 35 3.20 -5.88 4.80
CA SER A 35 2.64 -6.83 5.77
C SER A 35 2.47 -8.26 5.23
N GLY A 36 3.05 -8.57 4.06
CA GLY A 36 2.95 -9.89 3.43
C GLY A 36 3.61 -11.00 4.26
N VAL A 37 3.00 -12.19 4.26
CA VAL A 37 3.55 -13.37 4.94
C VAL A 37 4.52 -14.11 4.00
N PRO A 38 5.82 -14.26 4.36
CA PRO A 38 6.78 -14.96 3.52
C PRO A 38 6.50 -16.48 3.49
N ASN A 39 6.83 -17.11 2.37
CA ASN A 39 6.99 -18.56 2.30
C ASN A 39 8.29 -19.01 3.01
N LYS A 40 8.52 -20.33 3.08
CA LYS A 40 9.61 -20.93 3.87
C LYS A 40 11.01 -20.41 3.51
N ASP A 41 11.26 -20.13 2.24
CA ASP A 41 12.56 -19.66 1.72
C ASP A 41 12.58 -18.15 1.44
N TRP A 42 11.52 -17.42 1.81
CA TRP A 42 11.37 -15.98 1.61
C TRP A 42 11.39 -15.53 0.13
N SER A 43 11.20 -16.45 -0.81
CA SER A 43 11.16 -16.13 -2.23
C SER A 43 9.85 -15.45 -2.66
N SER A 44 8.78 -15.61 -1.88
CA SER A 44 7.45 -15.09 -2.20
C SER A 44 6.68 -14.69 -0.93
N PHE A 45 5.74 -13.78 -1.10
CA PHE A 45 4.90 -13.25 -0.03
C PHE A 45 3.42 -13.43 -0.38
N THR A 46 2.59 -13.65 0.65
CA THR A 46 1.13 -13.71 0.54
C THR A 46 0.50 -12.55 1.30
N PRO A 47 -0.32 -11.68 0.66
CA PRO A 47 -0.60 -11.66 -0.78
C PRO A 47 0.61 -11.19 -1.63
N PRO A 48 0.62 -11.48 -2.94
CA PRO A 48 1.71 -11.11 -3.83
C PRO A 48 1.81 -9.59 -4.06
N GLY A 49 3.00 -9.12 -4.47
CA GLY A 49 3.31 -7.69 -4.60
C GLY A 49 2.42 -6.91 -5.57
N ASN A 50 1.98 -7.52 -6.66
CA ASN A 50 1.03 -6.92 -7.60
C ASN A 50 -0.34 -6.60 -6.97
N VAL A 51 -0.75 -7.34 -5.94
CA VAL A 51 -1.97 -7.07 -5.15
C VAL A 51 -1.69 -5.99 -4.12
N THR A 52 -0.58 -6.09 -3.39
CA THR A 52 -0.31 -5.21 -2.24
C THR A 52 0.20 -3.82 -2.64
N HIS A 53 0.81 -3.68 -3.81
CA HIS A 53 1.38 -2.42 -4.31
C HIS A 53 0.59 -1.80 -5.47
N TYR A 54 -0.59 -2.35 -5.81
CA TYR A 54 -1.44 -1.83 -6.89
C TYR A 54 -0.71 -1.74 -8.25
N ARG A 55 0.08 -2.76 -8.59
CA ARG A 55 0.91 -2.81 -9.81
C ARG A 55 0.45 -3.92 -10.73
N ASP A 56 0.45 -3.67 -12.03
CA ASP A 56 0.12 -4.69 -13.04
C ASP A 56 1.33 -5.44 -13.58
N ASN A 57 2.53 -4.87 -13.40
CA ASN A 57 3.77 -5.44 -13.88
C ASN A 57 4.80 -5.45 -12.75
N ASP A 58 5.18 -6.64 -12.27
CA ASP A 58 6.17 -6.79 -11.20
C ASP A 58 7.57 -6.28 -11.57
N LYS A 59 7.85 -6.10 -12.88
CA LYS A 59 9.11 -5.53 -13.37
C LYS A 59 9.15 -4.00 -13.27
N ASP A 60 8.00 -3.33 -13.29
CA ASP A 60 7.90 -1.88 -13.11
C ASP A 60 7.42 -1.57 -11.69
N LYS A 61 8.39 -1.32 -10.82
CA LYS A 61 8.12 -1.03 -9.40
C LYS A 61 7.70 0.42 -9.14
N THR A 62 7.65 1.26 -10.17
CA THR A 62 7.36 2.70 -10.02
C THR A 62 5.97 3.08 -10.51
N HIS A 63 5.37 2.25 -11.36
CA HIS A 63 4.04 2.49 -11.88
C HIS A 63 2.94 1.93 -10.96
N ILE A 64 1.93 2.75 -10.66
CA ILE A 64 0.70 2.36 -9.98
C ILE A 64 -0.44 2.53 -10.99
N ASN A 65 -1.26 1.49 -11.19
CA ASN A 65 -2.40 1.57 -12.12
C ASN A 65 -3.62 2.19 -11.42
N ILE A 66 -3.64 3.52 -11.32
CA ILE A 66 -4.70 4.26 -10.65
C ILE A 66 -6.07 3.95 -11.26
N ASP A 67 -6.20 3.91 -12.59
CA ASP A 67 -7.49 3.69 -13.25
C ASP A 67 -8.10 2.33 -12.88
N LYS A 68 -7.27 1.29 -12.82
CA LYS A 68 -7.71 -0.05 -12.43
C LYS A 68 -8.16 -0.13 -10.98
N TYR A 69 -7.44 0.53 -10.05
CA TYR A 69 -7.64 0.34 -8.62
C TYR A 69 -8.46 1.43 -7.92
N VAL A 70 -8.60 2.60 -8.54
CA VAL A 70 -9.30 3.78 -7.99
C VAL A 70 -10.55 4.13 -8.80
N SER A 71 -10.82 3.43 -9.92
CA SER A 71 -12.04 3.71 -10.71
C SER A 71 -13.28 3.69 -9.82
N VAL A 72 -13.98 4.82 -9.86
CA VAL A 72 -15.18 5.12 -9.10
C VAL A 72 -16.22 4.06 -9.44
N ARG A 73 -16.39 3.05 -8.58
CA ARG A 73 -17.68 2.37 -8.49
C ARG A 73 -18.62 3.36 -7.86
N GLY A 74 -19.42 4.02 -8.70
CA GLY A 74 -20.55 4.82 -8.27
C GLY A 74 -21.43 3.97 -7.37
N TYR A 75 -21.43 4.31 -6.09
CA TYR A 75 -22.48 4.00 -5.13
C TYR A 75 -22.94 5.32 -4.54
#